data_AF-D6SKA3-F1
#
_entry.id   AF-D6SKA3-F1
#
_cell.length_a   1.000
_cell.length_b   1.000
_cell.length_c   1.000
_cell.angle_alpha   90.00
_cell.angle_beta   90.00
_cell.angle_gamma   90.00
#
_symmetry.space_group_name_H-M   'P 1'
#
loop_
_entity.id
_entity.type
_entity.pdbx_description
1 polymer ?
#
loop_
_entity_poly.entity_id
_entity_poly.type
_entity_poly.pdbx_seq_one_letter_code
_entity_poly.pdbx_strand_id
1 'polypeptide(L)'
;MAKWKPHYDLKKSKSLIDSDKYIIVKSAKTTAFKLNFNEQRIKDVLLNIKPSDFSKSEEDWQIKGHWQDAYKTCYDGHRLYVKWKITENKEEHLLVLSFKEDQGGEI
;
A
#
# COMPACT_ATOMS: atom_id res chain seq x y z
N MET A 1 14.48 5.39 -8.74
CA MET A 1 14.72 6.61 -7.91
C MET A 1 13.70 6.68 -6.78
N ALA A 2 13.93 7.49 -5.72
CA ALA A 2 12.95 7.67 -4.63
C ALA A 2 12.60 9.15 -4.44
N LYS A 3 11.37 9.43 -4.01
CA LYS A 3 10.86 10.78 -3.71
C LYS A 3 10.04 10.79 -2.41
N TRP A 4 9.99 11.94 -1.76
CA TRP A 4 9.33 12.18 -0.47
C TRP A 4 7.95 12.84 -0.61
N LYS A 5 7.29 12.58 -1.74
CA LYS A 5 5.90 12.96 -2.01
C LYS A 5 5.20 11.76 -2.65
N PRO A 6 3.95 11.43 -2.26
CA PRO A 6 3.22 10.35 -2.90
C PRO A 6 3.10 10.58 -4.40
N HIS A 7 3.25 9.50 -5.18
CA HIS A 7 2.99 9.56 -6.61
C HIS A 7 1.49 9.57 -6.90
N TYR A 8 0.74 8.73 -6.19
CA TYR A 8 -0.70 8.62 -6.35
C TYR A 8 -1.41 9.48 -5.30
N ASP A 9 -2.47 10.15 -5.74
CA ASP A 9 -3.35 10.86 -4.82
C ASP A 9 -4.02 9.86 -3.85
N LEU A 10 -3.87 10.10 -2.54
CA LEU A 10 -4.37 9.16 -1.52
C LEU A 10 -5.90 9.05 -1.57
N LYS A 11 -6.62 10.14 -1.90
CA LYS A 11 -8.09 10.11 -2.03
C LYS A 11 -8.50 9.23 -3.20
N LYS A 12 -7.80 9.31 -4.34
CA LYS A 12 -7.98 8.40 -5.47
C LYS A 12 -7.67 6.95 -5.09
N SER A 13 -6.55 6.68 -4.40
CA SER A 13 -6.22 5.33 -3.93
C SER A 13 -7.34 4.75 -3.06
N LYS A 14 -7.83 5.52 -2.08
CA LYS A 14 -8.96 5.09 -1.23
C LYS A 14 -10.24 4.86 -2.01
N SER A 15 -10.55 5.69 -3.00
CA SER A 15 -11.72 5.49 -3.85
C SER A 15 -11.66 4.17 -4.62
N LEU A 16 -10.48 3.77 -5.11
CA LEU A 16 -10.30 2.47 -5.77
C LEU A 16 -10.51 1.31 -4.80
N ILE A 17 -9.98 1.41 -3.57
CA ILE A 17 -10.14 0.39 -2.53
C ILE A 17 -11.61 0.26 -2.10
N ASP A 18 -12.29 1.39 -1.89
CA ASP A 18 -13.69 1.44 -1.47
C ASP A 18 -14.61 0.79 -2.52
N SER A 19 -14.32 1.04 -3.80
CA SER A 19 -15.02 0.44 -4.95
C SER A 19 -14.56 -0.98 -5.31
N ASP A 20 -13.79 -1.65 -4.44
CA ASP A 20 -13.24 -3.00 -4.65
C ASP A 20 -12.38 -3.15 -5.93
N LYS A 21 -11.84 -2.04 -6.45
CA LYS A 21 -10.88 -1.99 -7.56
C LYS A 21 -9.44 -2.09 -7.07
N TYR A 22 -9.17 -3.10 -6.26
CA TYR A 22 -7.83 -3.39 -5.76
C TYR A 22 -7.53 -4.88 -5.77
N ILE A 23 -6.25 -5.23 -5.89
CA ILE A 23 -5.76 -6.60 -5.90
C ILE A 23 -4.60 -6.68 -4.92
N ILE A 24 -4.65 -7.66 -4.02
CA ILE A 24 -3.54 -7.97 -3.12
C ILE A 24 -2.68 -9.06 -3.77
N VAL A 25 -1.42 -8.76 -4.07
CA VAL A 25 -0.53 -9.78 -4.65
C VAL A 25 -0.30 -10.92 -3.65
N LYS A 26 -0.04 -12.13 -4.16
CA LYS A 26 0.08 -13.35 -3.33
C LYS A 26 1.04 -13.19 -2.16
N SER A 27 2.21 -12.59 -2.35
CA SER A 27 3.19 -12.37 -1.29
C SER A 27 2.70 -11.43 -0.19
N ALA A 28 2.03 -10.34 -0.54
CA ALA A 28 1.40 -9.42 0.42
C ALA A 28 0.26 -10.11 1.18
N LYS A 29 -0.57 -10.89 0.47
CA LYS A 29 -1.67 -11.66 1.09
C LYS A 29 -1.13 -12.69 2.09
N THR A 30 -0.09 -13.44 1.74
CA THR A 30 0.55 -14.41 2.64
C THR A 30 1.13 -13.75 3.89
N THR A 31 1.77 -12.59 3.75
CA THR A 31 2.35 -11.88 4.90
C THR A 31 1.28 -11.27 5.80
N ALA A 32 0.22 -10.71 5.23
CA ALA A 32 -0.95 -10.25 5.98
C ALA A 32 -1.62 -11.38 6.77
N PHE A 33 -1.84 -12.55 6.16
CA PHE A 33 -2.43 -13.70 6.85
C PHE A 33 -1.58 -14.20 8.01
N LYS A 34 -0.24 -14.18 7.89
CA LYS A 34 0.67 -14.52 8.99
C LYS A 34 0.54 -13.57 10.18
N LEU A 35 0.09 -12.33 9.95
CA LEU A 35 -0.22 -11.33 10.98
C LEU A 35 -1.69 -11.39 11.43
N ASN A 36 -2.44 -12.41 11.05
CA ASN A 36 -3.87 -12.58 11.34
C ASN A 36 -4.77 -11.48 10.72
N PHE A 37 -4.35 -10.91 9.59
CA PHE A 37 -5.17 -10.00 8.78
C PHE A 37 -5.86 -10.80 7.67
N ASN A 38 -7.18 -10.90 7.75
CA ASN A 38 -8.01 -11.35 6.64
C ASN A 38 -8.27 -10.21 5.65
N GLU A 39 -8.92 -10.50 4.53
CA GLU A 39 -9.12 -9.53 3.45
C GLU A 39 -9.89 -8.28 3.89
N GLN A 40 -10.91 -8.44 4.75
CA GLN A 40 -11.65 -7.31 5.31
C GLN A 40 -10.75 -6.42 6.17
N ARG A 41 -9.95 -6.99 7.09
CA ARG A 41 -9.02 -6.21 7.91
C ARG A 41 -7.94 -5.54 7.08
N ILE A 42 -7.51 -6.15 5.96
CA ILE A 42 -6.59 -5.50 5.02
C ILE A 42 -7.27 -4.29 4.39
N LYS A 43 -8.52 -4.43 3.90
CA LYS A 43 -9.29 -3.30 3.35
C LYS A 43 -9.45 -2.18 4.38
N ASP A 44 -9.78 -2.51 5.62
CA ASP A 44 -9.92 -1.53 6.71
C ASP A 44 -8.61 -0.77 6.97
N VAL A 45 -7.47 -1.46 7.00
CA VAL A 45 -6.15 -0.81 7.12
C VAL A 45 -5.91 0.16 5.97
N LEU A 46 -6.12 -0.28 4.73
CA LEU A 46 -5.88 0.54 3.54
C LEU A 46 -6.76 1.80 3.54
N LEU A 47 -8.02 1.68 3.97
CA LEU A 47 -8.94 2.82 4.07
C LEU A 47 -8.60 3.76 5.24
N ASN A 48 -7.96 3.26 6.31
CA ASN A 48 -7.55 4.07 7.47
C ASN A 48 -6.22 4.81 7.29
N ILE A 49 -5.43 4.50 6.26
CA ILE A 49 -4.15 5.18 6.01
C ILE A 49 -4.32 6.69 5.89
N LYS A 50 -3.45 7.44 6.57
CA LYS A 50 -3.46 8.91 6.59
C LYS A 50 -2.34 9.47 5.72
N PRO A 51 -2.43 10.73 5.28
CA PRO A 51 -1.31 11.41 4.62
C PRO A 51 -0.03 11.40 5.46
N SER A 52 -0.15 11.46 6.79
CA SER A 52 0.96 11.38 7.75
C SER A 52 1.66 10.02 7.79
N ASP A 53 1.01 8.97 7.30
CA ASP A 53 1.57 7.61 7.27
C ASP A 53 2.50 7.43 6.06
N PHE A 54 2.55 8.40 5.14
CA PHE A 54 3.39 8.32 3.95
C PHE A 54 4.86 8.22 4.35
N SER A 55 5.54 7.20 3.83
CA SER A 55 6.97 6.98 4.06
C SER A 55 7.79 7.46 2.88
N LYS A 56 7.52 6.93 1.68
CA LYS A 56 8.25 7.29 0.46
C LYS A 56 7.52 6.79 -0.78
N SER A 57 7.89 7.32 -1.93
CA SER A 57 7.50 6.81 -3.23
C SER A 57 8.76 6.41 -3.99
N GLU A 58 8.79 5.18 -4.51
CA GLU A 58 9.95 4.63 -5.22
C GLU A 58 9.54 4.15 -6.60
N GLU A 59 10.38 4.41 -7.59
CA GLU A 59 10.20 3.92 -8.96
C GLU A 59 10.44 2.40 -9.00
N ASP A 60 9.59 1.70 -9.75
CA ASP A 60 9.72 0.28 -10.02
C ASP A 60 11.02 0.02 -10.79
N TRP A 61 11.90 -0.78 -10.21
CA TRP A 61 13.21 -1.06 -10.80
C TRP A 61 13.14 -1.87 -12.09
N GLN A 62 12.03 -2.60 -12.31
CA GLN A 62 11.83 -3.41 -13.51
C GLN A 62 11.16 -2.61 -14.62
N ILE A 63 10.32 -1.63 -14.29
CA ILE A 63 9.51 -0.89 -15.26
C ILE A 63 9.64 0.61 -14.99
N LYS A 64 10.48 1.26 -15.80
CA LYS A 64 10.67 2.72 -15.76
C LYS A 64 9.33 3.46 -15.89
N GLY A 65 9.18 4.52 -15.11
CA GLY A 65 7.95 5.32 -15.10
C GLY A 65 6.86 4.83 -14.14
N HIS A 66 6.91 3.59 -13.66
CA HIS A 66 5.94 3.12 -12.66
C HIS A 66 6.43 3.44 -11.25
N TRP A 67 5.53 3.93 -10.41
CA TRP A 67 5.86 4.29 -9.03
C TRP A 67 5.12 3.40 -8.03
N GLN A 68 5.72 3.25 -6.86
CA GLN A 68 5.19 2.49 -5.75
C GLN A 68 5.20 3.38 -4.52
N ASP A 69 4.02 3.65 -3.96
CA ASP A 69 3.89 4.46 -2.75
C ASP A 69 3.87 3.54 -1.53
N ALA A 70 4.72 3.86 -0.56
CA ALA A 70 4.88 3.14 0.68
C ALA A 70 4.41 3.98 1.87
N TYR A 71 3.66 3.33 2.76
CA TYR A 71 3.09 3.89 3.97
C TYR A 71 3.47 3.04 5.18
N LYS A 72 3.71 3.71 6.31
CA LYS A 72 3.90 3.10 7.62
C LYS A 72 2.75 3.56 8.51
N THR A 73 1.86 2.64 8.88
CA THR A 73 0.66 2.95 9.66
C THR A 73 0.57 2.07 10.90
N CYS A 74 -0.19 2.51 11.90
CA CYS A 74 -0.50 1.73 13.08
C CYS A 74 -1.96 1.31 13.05
N TYR A 75 -2.23 0.01 13.11
CA TYR A 75 -3.60 -0.52 13.14
C TYR A 75 -3.69 -1.66 14.14
N ASP A 76 -4.61 -1.54 15.10
CA ASP A 76 -4.87 -2.56 16.13
C ASP A 76 -3.59 -3.04 16.85
N GLY A 77 -2.72 -2.09 17.23
CA GLY A 77 -1.44 -2.38 17.88
C GLY A 77 -0.31 -2.83 16.95
N HIS A 78 -0.59 -3.15 15.68
CA HIS A 78 0.44 -3.52 14.70
C HIS A 78 1.00 -2.29 13.99
N ARG A 79 2.33 -2.18 13.93
CA ARG A 79 3.03 -1.27 13.02
C ARG A 79 3.17 -1.95 11.68
N LEU A 80 2.59 -1.38 10.63
CA LEU A 80 2.48 -2.00 9.32
C LEU A 80 3.19 -1.18 8.26
N TYR A 81 4.02 -1.85 7.46
CA TYR A 81 4.52 -1.35 6.20
C TYR A 81 3.63 -1.85 5.07
N VAL A 82 3.03 -0.90 4.36
CA VAL A 82 2.15 -1.16 3.22
C VAL A 82 2.71 -0.47 1.99
N LYS A 83 2.74 -1.16 0.85
CA LYS A 83 3.18 -0.58 -0.42
C LYS A 83 2.21 -0.93 -1.54
N TRP A 84 1.85 0.04 -2.39
CA TRP A 84 1.01 -0.20 -3.56
C TRP A 84 1.43 0.60 -4.79
N LYS A 85 0.87 0.22 -5.93
CA LYS A 85 0.86 1.01 -7.16
C LYS A 85 -0.52 1.02 -7.80
N ILE A 86 -0.80 1.98 -8.67
CA ILE A 86 -2.00 1.97 -9.51
C ILE A 86 -1.59 1.52 -10.92
N THR A 87 -2.37 0.62 -11.53
CA THR A 87 -2.14 0.20 -12.92
C THR A 87 -2.59 1.27 -13.90
N GLU A 88 -1.74 1.61 -14.87
CA GLU A 88 -2.01 2.67 -15.87
C GLU A 88 -2.69 2.14 -17.16
N ASN A 89 -3.38 1.00 -17.06
CA ASN A 89 -4.09 0.38 -18.19
C ASN A 89 -5.51 0.97 -18.35
N LYS A 90 -6.28 0.48 -19.35
CA LYS A 90 -7.67 0.93 -19.63
C LYS A 90 -8.60 0.96 -18.41
N GLU A 91 -8.35 0.12 -17.42
CA GLU A 91 -9.05 0.15 -16.13
C GLU A 91 -8.04 0.22 -14.97
N GLU A 92 -8.11 1.30 -14.20
CA GLU A 92 -7.23 1.53 -13.06
C GLU A 92 -7.59 0.61 -11.89
N HIS A 93 -6.61 -0.16 -11.42
CA HIS A 93 -6.70 -0.98 -10.22
C HIS A 93 -5.52 -0.65 -9.30
N LEU A 94 -5.77 -0.68 -7.99
CA LEU A 94 -4.70 -0.58 -6.99
C LEU A 94 -4.10 -1.96 -6.71
N LEU A 95 -2.81 -2.13 -6.96
CA LEU A 95 -2.08 -3.35 -6.64
C LEU A 95 -1.35 -3.18 -5.30
N VAL A 96 -1.79 -3.88 -4.27
CA VAL A 96 -1.08 -3.94 -2.98
C VAL A 96 0.10 -4.91 -3.14
N LEU A 97 1.31 -4.37 -3.13
CA LEU A 97 2.58 -5.06 -3.36
C LEU A 97 3.22 -5.58 -2.07
N SER A 98 2.94 -4.94 -0.94
CA SER A 98 3.46 -5.35 0.37
C SER A 98 2.46 -5.02 1.46
N PHE A 99 2.32 -5.94 2.42
CA PHE A 99 1.58 -5.78 3.65
C PHE A 99 2.28 -6.62 4.72
N LYS A 100 3.10 -5.99 5.54
CA LYS A 100 3.92 -6.70 6.53
C LYS A 100 4.15 -5.82 7.76
N GLU A 101 4.64 -6.43 8.83
CA GLU A 101 5.05 -5.68 10.01
C GLU A 101 6.22 -4.74 9.66
N ASP A 102 6.16 -3.50 10.15
CA ASP A 102 7.26 -2.56 10.07
C ASP A 102 8.27 -2.89 11.17
N GLN A 103 9.40 -3.48 10.78
CA GLN A 103 10.43 -3.96 11.71
C GLN A 103 11.28 -2.84 12.34
N GLY A 104 10.89 -1.57 12.18
CA GLY A 104 11.60 -0.43 12.76
C GLY A 104 12.91 -0.13 12.04
N GLY A 105 12.90 0.98 11.31
CA GLY A 105 14.09 1.80 11.06
C GLY A 105 13.67 3.23 11.41
N GLU A 106 14.55 3.96 12.11
CA GLU A 106 14.30 5.25 12.75
C GLU A 106 13.34 6.16 11.96
N ILE A 107 12.41 6.77 12.71
CA ILE A 107 11.52 7.86 12.27
C ILE A 107 12.31 9.14 12.03
#